data_AF-A0A965F9J9-F1
#
_entry.id   AF-A0A965F9J9-F1
#
_cell.length_a   1.000
_cell.length_b   1.000
_cell.length_c   1.000
_cell.angle_alpha   90.00
_cell.angle_beta   90.00
_cell.angle_gamma   90.00
#
_symmetry.space_group_name_H-M   'P 1'
#
loop_
_entity.id
_entity.type
_entity.pdbx_description
1 polymer ?
#
loop_
_entity_poly.entity_id
_entity_poly.type
_entity_poly.pdbx_seq_one_letter_code
_entity_poly.pdbx_strand_id
1 'polypeptide(L)'
;MTDIIRILRRIAFGLLITHSAVVLANGLSYTALDEYVNTADENYAYTVADTVAGPGYRTLIIEMTSQQWLTKAEVNDPIWQHYMTVTIPDTVNSNIAFLYITGGSKSNSLPETAPES
;
A
#
# COMPACT_ATOMS: atom_id res chain seq x y z
N MET A 1 51.26 -22.52 -26.93
CA MET A 1 51.01 -22.56 -25.46
C MET A 1 50.54 -21.21 -24.90
N THR A 2 50.76 -20.10 -25.62
CA THR A 2 50.44 -18.73 -25.17
C THR A 2 49.04 -18.24 -25.55
N ASP A 3 48.42 -18.79 -26.62
CA ASP A 3 47.11 -18.33 -27.10
C ASP A 3 45.91 -18.90 -26.32
N ILE A 4 46.05 -20.11 -25.78
CA ILE A 4 44.99 -20.76 -24.98
C ILE A 4 44.78 -20.02 -23.65
N ILE A 5 45.86 -19.51 -23.04
CA ILE A 5 45.81 -18.73 -21.79
C ILE A 5 45.15 -17.35 -22.01
N ARG A 6 45.26 -16.78 -23.23
CA ARG A 6 44.65 -15.48 -23.58
C ARG A 6 43.14 -15.59 -23.86
N ILE A 7 42.68 -16.74 -24.35
CA ILE A 7 41.25 -17.03 -24.57
C ILE A 7 40.55 -17.33 -23.24
N LEU A 8 41.18 -18.08 -22.33
CA LEU A 8 40.60 -18.42 -21.04
C LEU A 8 40.47 -17.23 -20.06
N ARG A 9 41.33 -16.19 -20.18
CA ARG A 9 41.19 -14.94 -19.39
C ARG A 9 40.06 -14.02 -19.87
N ARG A 10 39.49 -14.23 -21.06
CA ARG A 10 38.37 -13.41 -21.59
C ARG A 10 36.99 -13.99 -21.27
N ILE A 11 36.90 -15.30 -21.02
CA ILE A 11 35.62 -15.96 -20.71
C ILE A 11 35.26 -15.79 -19.22
N ALA A 12 36.25 -15.73 -18.32
CA ALA A 12 36.01 -15.57 -16.88
C ALA A 12 35.49 -14.18 -16.45
N PHE A 13 35.53 -13.17 -17.32
CA PHE A 13 35.00 -11.82 -17.03
C PHE A 13 33.66 -11.51 -17.71
N GLY A 14 33.15 -12.41 -18.55
CA GLY A 14 31.85 -12.26 -19.21
C GLY A 14 30.68 -12.90 -18.46
N LEU A 15 30.96 -13.79 -17.50
CA LEU A 15 29.94 -14.59 -16.82
C LEU A 15 29.60 -14.11 -15.39
N LEU A 16 30.14 -12.96 -14.96
CA LEU A 16 29.85 -12.38 -13.64
C LEU A 16 29.07 -11.05 -13.70
N ILE A 17 28.70 -10.58 -14.89
CA ILE A 17 27.89 -9.34 -15.05
C ILE A 17 26.45 -9.65 -15.51
N THR A 18 26.14 -10.87 -15.95
CA THR A 18 24.79 -11.21 -16.41
C THR A 18 23.85 -11.73 -15.31
N HIS A 19 24.35 -12.08 -14.12
CA HIS A 19 23.47 -12.52 -13.01
C HIS A 19 22.97 -11.38 -12.10
N SER A 20 23.66 -10.24 -12.05
CA SER A 20 23.25 -9.13 -11.17
C SER A 20 22.12 -8.28 -11.74
N ALA A 21 21.87 -8.32 -13.05
CA ALA A 21 20.85 -7.48 -13.68
C ALA A 21 19.42 -8.02 -13.51
N VAL A 22 19.23 -9.34 -13.40
CA VAL A 22 17.89 -9.95 -13.24
C VAL A 22 17.32 -9.71 -11.85
N VAL A 23 18.19 -9.60 -10.82
CA VAL A 23 17.76 -9.31 -9.44
C VAL A 23 17.33 -7.84 -9.27
N LEU A 24 17.89 -6.91 -10.05
CA LEU A 24 17.53 -5.49 -9.99
C LEU A 24 16.25 -5.12 -10.76
N ALA A 25 15.83 -5.93 -11.74
CA ALA A 25 14.64 -5.66 -12.55
C ALA A 25 13.30 -5.94 -11.82
N ASN A 26 13.30 -6.82 -10.81
CA ASN A 26 12.08 -7.15 -10.05
C ASN A 26 11.66 -6.06 -9.07
N GLY A 27 12.60 -5.24 -8.56
CA GLY A 27 12.28 -4.18 -7.59
C GLY A 27 11.68 -2.91 -8.20
N LEU A 28 11.65 -2.79 -9.53
CA LEU A 28 11.17 -1.62 -10.27
C LEU A 28 9.96 -1.92 -11.17
N SER A 29 9.53 -3.18 -11.23
CA SER A 29 8.38 -3.60 -12.04
C SER A 29 7.11 -3.58 -11.19
N TYR A 30 5.98 -3.20 -11.78
CA TYR A 30 4.68 -3.24 -11.11
C TYR A 30 4.39 -4.67 -10.62
N THR A 31 4.12 -4.81 -9.33
CA THR A 31 3.67 -6.10 -8.77
C THR A 31 2.18 -6.29 -9.06
N ALA A 32 1.70 -7.53 -8.94
CA ALA A 32 0.26 -7.80 -9.00
C ALA A 32 -0.52 -7.02 -7.93
N LEU A 33 0.10 -6.76 -6.77
CA LEU A 33 -0.49 -5.94 -5.72
C LEU A 33 -0.54 -4.46 -6.12
N ASP A 34 0.52 -3.94 -6.75
CA ASP A 34 0.52 -2.57 -7.26
C ASP A 34 -0.56 -2.39 -8.33
N GLU A 35 -0.67 -3.34 -9.27
CA GLU A 35 -1.69 -3.31 -10.32
C GLU A 35 -3.09 -3.34 -9.71
N TYR A 36 -3.32 -4.24 -8.76
CA TYR A 36 -4.59 -4.34 -8.04
C TYR A 36 -4.95 -3.01 -7.33
N VAL A 37 -4.05 -2.47 -6.50
CA VAL A 37 -4.30 -1.24 -5.72
C VAL A 37 -4.55 -0.03 -6.63
N ASN A 38 -3.88 0.05 -7.78
CA ASN A 38 -4.00 1.19 -8.71
C ASN A 38 -5.11 1.02 -9.76
N THR A 39 -5.72 -0.16 -9.87
CA THR A 39 -6.85 -0.37 -10.79
C THR A 39 -8.07 0.38 -10.28
N ALA A 40 -8.72 1.14 -11.16
CA ALA A 40 -9.94 1.85 -10.82
C ALA A 40 -11.06 0.84 -10.50
N ASP A 41 -11.72 1.05 -9.36
CA ASP A 41 -12.82 0.21 -8.88
C ASP A 41 -14.09 1.06 -8.77
N GLU A 42 -15.17 0.62 -9.41
CA GLU A 42 -16.48 1.31 -9.37
C GLU A 42 -17.11 1.31 -7.97
N ASN A 43 -16.70 0.41 -7.08
CA ASN A 43 -17.14 0.36 -5.70
C ASN A 43 -16.41 1.38 -4.82
N TYR A 44 -15.27 1.94 -5.26
CA TYR A 44 -14.51 2.90 -4.47
C TYR A 44 -15.37 4.13 -4.16
N ALA A 45 -15.62 4.35 -2.88
CA ALA A 45 -16.40 5.47 -2.40
C ALA A 45 -16.03 5.78 -0.95
N TYR A 46 -16.13 7.04 -0.56
CA TYR A 46 -16.00 7.42 0.84
C TYR A 46 -16.91 8.59 1.17
N THR A 47 -17.30 8.67 2.44
CA THR A 47 -18.04 9.79 3.02
C THR A 47 -17.42 10.19 4.34
N VAL A 48 -17.33 11.49 4.59
CA VAL A 48 -16.98 12.00 5.93
C VAL A 48 -18.24 11.89 6.79
N ALA A 49 -18.28 10.89 7.66
CA ALA A 49 -19.41 10.60 8.54
C ALA A 49 -19.47 11.60 9.70
N ASP A 50 -18.30 12.01 10.22
CA ASP A 50 -18.22 13.00 11.28
C ASP A 50 -16.90 13.79 11.25
N THR A 51 -16.86 14.93 11.94
CA THR A 51 -15.66 15.73 12.19
C THR A 51 -15.60 16.13 13.66
N VAL A 52 -14.60 15.61 14.37
CA VAL A 52 -14.37 15.91 15.79
C VAL A 52 -13.27 16.96 15.91
N ALA A 53 -13.56 18.05 16.62
CA ALA A 53 -12.58 19.09 16.91
C ALA A 53 -11.75 18.74 18.16
N GLY A 54 -10.44 19.03 18.11
CA GLY A 54 -9.54 18.92 19.25
C GLY A 54 -8.64 20.16 19.37
N PRO A 55 -7.90 20.33 20.48
CA PRO A 55 -6.97 21.45 20.62
C PRO A 55 -5.82 21.36 19.61
N GLY A 56 -5.83 22.24 18.60
CA GLY A 56 -4.78 22.31 17.57
C GLY A 56 -4.93 21.32 16.42
N TYR A 57 -6.05 20.61 16.33
CA TYR A 57 -6.33 19.64 15.27
C TYR A 57 -7.83 19.39 15.07
N ARG A 58 -8.17 18.74 13.96
CA ARG A 58 -9.49 18.11 13.74
C ARG A 58 -9.31 16.67 13.27
N THR A 59 -10.22 15.78 13.65
CA THR A 59 -10.24 14.39 13.18
C THR A 59 -11.46 14.15 12.32
N LEU A 60 -11.24 13.66 11.11
CA LEU A 60 -12.30 13.19 10.23
C LEU A 60 -12.56 11.72 10.51
N ILE A 61 -13.83 11.35 10.66
CA ILE A 61 -14.27 9.96 10.68
C ILE A 61 -14.85 9.66 9.31
N ILE A 62 -14.22 8.73 8.59
CA ILE A 62 -14.51 8.42 7.20
C ILE A 62 -15.05 7.00 7.14
N GLU A 63 -16.24 6.85 6.55
CA GLU A 63 -16.74 5.57 6.08
C GLU A 63 -16.26 5.38 4.63
N MET A 64 -15.51 4.32 4.38
CA MET A 64 -14.87 4.08 3.09
C MET A 64 -15.17 2.66 2.61
N THR A 65 -15.60 2.55 1.36
CA THR A 65 -15.45 1.33 0.57
C THR A 65 -14.12 1.43 -0.16
N SER A 66 -13.19 0.53 0.15
CA SER A 66 -11.86 0.55 -0.47
C SER A 66 -11.94 -0.01 -1.87
N GLN A 67 -12.08 -1.33 -2.01
CA GLN A 67 -12.13 -2.04 -3.29
C GLN A 67 -12.87 -3.37 -3.14
N GLN A 68 -13.06 -4.06 -4.25
CA GLN A 68 -13.46 -5.43 -4.34
C GLN A 68 -12.23 -6.35 -4.33
N TRP A 69 -12.11 -7.18 -3.29
CA TRP A 69 -11.18 -8.31 -3.25
C TRP A 69 -11.85 -9.59 -3.75
N LEU A 70 -11.39 -10.08 -4.91
CA LEU A 70 -11.86 -11.32 -5.53
C LEU A 70 -13.39 -11.36 -5.77
N THR A 71 -13.90 -12.52 -6.17
CA THR A 71 -15.33 -12.72 -6.44
C THR A 71 -16.04 -13.41 -5.27
N LYS A 72 -17.39 -13.37 -5.29
CA LYS A 72 -18.23 -14.12 -4.35
C LYS A 72 -18.07 -15.65 -4.43
N ALA A 73 -17.44 -16.15 -5.50
CA ALA A 73 -17.12 -17.57 -5.63
C ALA A 73 -15.88 -17.96 -4.80
N GLU A 74 -15.05 -16.98 -4.45
CA GLU A 74 -13.76 -17.19 -3.77
C GLU A 74 -13.81 -16.73 -2.31
N VAL A 75 -14.54 -15.65 -2.03
CA VAL A 75 -14.64 -15.06 -0.69
C VAL A 75 -16.08 -14.68 -0.35
N ASN A 76 -16.39 -14.69 0.95
CA ASN A 76 -17.75 -14.42 1.45
C ASN A 76 -18.11 -12.93 1.35
N ASP A 77 -17.17 -12.03 1.62
CA ASP A 77 -17.34 -10.57 1.63
C ASP A 77 -16.29 -9.94 0.70
N PRO A 78 -16.57 -9.85 -0.61
CA PRO A 78 -15.60 -9.32 -1.56
C PRO A 78 -15.46 -7.79 -1.48
N ILE A 79 -16.50 -7.06 -1.04
CA ILE A 79 -16.43 -5.61 -0.90
C ILE A 79 -15.81 -5.24 0.43
N TRP A 80 -14.64 -4.60 0.38
CA TRP A 80 -13.88 -4.21 1.56
C TRP A 80 -14.29 -2.81 2.01
N GLN A 81 -14.69 -2.72 3.27
CA GLN A 81 -15.21 -1.50 3.88
C GLN A 81 -14.50 -1.25 5.20
N HIS A 82 -14.23 0.02 5.49
CA HIS A 82 -13.46 0.43 6.65
C HIS A 82 -14.02 1.73 7.22
N TYR A 83 -13.97 1.84 8.54
CA TYR A 83 -13.95 3.14 9.19
C TYR A 83 -12.51 3.59 9.35
N MET A 84 -12.22 4.82 8.92
CA MET A 84 -10.90 5.44 9.04
C MET A 84 -11.00 6.72 9.83
N THR A 85 -9.98 7.00 10.64
CA THR A 85 -9.83 8.28 11.32
C THR A 85 -8.61 9.03 10.77
N VAL A 86 -8.81 10.25 10.29
CA VAL A 86 -7.74 11.11 9.77
C VAL A 86 -7.62 12.34 10.66
N THR A 87 -6.60 12.36 11.51
CA THR A 87 -6.29 13.51 12.38
C THR A 87 -5.40 14.50 11.63
N ILE A 88 -5.90 15.72 11.47
CA ILE A 88 -5.29 16.81 10.71
C ILE A 88 -4.96 17.95 11.67
N PRO A 89 -3.68 18.28 11.91
CA PRO A 89 -3.31 19.45 12.70
C PRO A 89 -3.72 20.74 11.98
N ASP A 90 -3.97 21.81 12.73
CA ASP A 90 -4.34 23.12 12.17
C ASP A 90 -3.29 23.68 11.20
N THR A 91 -2.03 23.29 11.40
CA THR A 91 -0.92 23.61 10.49
C THR A 91 -0.22 22.33 10.04
N VAL A 92 -0.36 22.00 8.75
CA VAL A 92 0.28 20.83 8.12
C VAL A 92 1.66 21.24 7.58
N ASN A 93 2.72 20.78 8.25
CA ASN A 93 4.10 21.14 7.90
C ASN A 93 4.82 20.09 7.01
N SER A 94 4.17 18.97 6.72
CA SER A 94 4.76 17.84 5.98
C SER A 94 3.70 17.12 5.15
N ASN A 95 4.12 16.49 4.05
CA ASN A 95 3.30 15.57 3.26
C ASN A 95 3.48 14.09 3.68
N ILE A 96 4.18 13.85 4.80
CA ILE A 96 4.36 12.52 5.39
C ILE A 96 3.29 12.32 6.47
N ALA A 97 2.55 11.22 6.36
CA ALA A 97 1.57 10.79 7.35
C ALA A 97 2.04 9.50 8.07
N PHE A 98 1.58 9.31 9.29
CA PHE A 98 1.73 8.05 10.02
C PHE A 98 0.44 7.23 9.87
N LEU A 99 0.56 5.99 9.40
CA LEU A 99 -0.55 5.06 9.31
C LEU A 99 -0.45 4.05 10.46
N TYR A 100 -1.50 3.99 11.27
CA TYR A 100 -1.66 2.98 12.32
C TYR A 100 -2.88 2.12 12.02
N ILE A 101 -2.65 0.82 11.81
CA ILE A 101 -3.71 -0.16 11.56
C ILE A 101 -3.98 -0.89 12.87
N THR A 102 -5.14 -0.62 13.45
CA THR A 102 -5.64 -1.30 14.64
C THR A 102 -6.47 -2.53 14.26
N GLY A 103 -6.87 -3.32 15.26
CA GLY A 103 -7.90 -4.34 15.05
C GLY A 103 -9.29 -3.73 14.86
N GLY A 104 -10.22 -4.52 14.33
CA GLY A 104 -11.61 -4.10 14.13
C GLY A 104 -12.44 -5.20 13.49
N SER A 105 -13.74 -4.94 13.37
CA SER A 105 -14.69 -5.82 12.67
C SER A 105 -15.61 -4.97 11.78
N LYS A 106 -16.07 -5.54 10.67
CA LYS A 106 -17.12 -4.96 9.81
C LYS A 106 -18.43 -4.73 10.57
N SER A 107 -18.65 -5.45 11.68
CA SER A 107 -19.82 -5.30 12.55
C SER A 107 -19.72 -4.14 13.54
N ASN A 108 -18.60 -3.40 13.57
CA ASN A 108 -18.44 -2.30 14.50
C ASN A 108 -19.33 -1.12 14.10
N SER A 109 -19.89 -0.42 15.10
CA SER A 109 -20.52 0.88 14.89
C SER A 109 -19.49 1.94 14.51
N LEU A 110 -19.97 3.06 13.98
CA LEU A 110 -19.15 4.24 13.75
C LEU A 110 -18.35 4.57 15.04
N PRO A 111 -17.02 4.78 14.95
CA PRO A 111 -16.25 5.25 16.10
C PRO A 111 -16.80 6.60 16.58
N GLU A 112 -17.10 6.72 17.87
CA GLU A 112 -17.57 8.00 18.47
C GLU A 112 -16.41 8.93 18.84
N THR A 113 -15.20 8.37 18.93
CA THR A 113 -13.97 9.11 19.26
C THR A 113 -12.83 8.65 18.36
N ALA A 114 -11.84 9.54 18.17
CA ALA A 114 -10.57 9.12 17.63
C ALA A 114 -9.95 8.06 18.58
N PRO A 115 -9.47 6.91 18.07
CA PRO A 115 -8.79 5.95 18.93
C PRO A 115 -7.62 6.62 19.62
N GLU A 116 -7.53 6.47 20.94
CA GLU A 116 -6.38 6.95 21.70
C GLU A 116 -5.15 6.15 21.27
N SER A 117 -4.05 6.86 20.97
CA SER A 117 -2.78 6.29 20.55
C SER A 117 -2.02 5.65 21.70
#